data_AF-A0A2E7GYV6-F1
#
_entry.id   AF-A0A2E7GYV6-F1
#
_cell.length_a   1.000
_cell.length_b   1.000
_cell.length_c   1.000
_cell.angle_alpha   90.00
_cell.angle_beta   90.00
_cell.angle_gamma   90.00
#
_symmetry.space_group_name_H-M   'P 1'
#
loop_
_entity.id
_entity.type
_entity.pdbx_description
1 polymer ?
#
loop_
_entity_poly.entity_id
_entity_poly.type
_entity_poly.pdbx_seq_one_letter_code
_entity_poly.pdbx_strand_id
1 'polypeptide(L)'
;MDWKQTLAGGSATGVVLATLVSLIMIMGGLEPPSAGAAIAVFIGMIFLSAYSVKKISQSMGWFDPSLKVLIPVSTMTFILPLLGATFGAPNSDFTTLAFLVLLGLLGGIFWSLPIAGWAYYSSTRDPQ
;
A
#
# COMPACT_ATOMS: atom_id res chain seq x y z
N MET A 1 -15.82 -2.37 8.52
CA MET A 1 -14.56 -1.70 8.86
C MET A 1 -14.88 -0.24 9.10
N ASP A 2 -14.52 0.30 10.25
CA ASP A 2 -14.73 1.72 10.56
C ASP A 2 -13.84 2.61 9.65
N TRP A 3 -14.18 3.89 9.51
CA TRP A 3 -13.43 4.84 8.69
C TRP A 3 -11.99 5.00 9.19
N LYS A 4 -11.74 4.98 10.51
CA LYS A 4 -10.39 5.06 11.09
C LYS A 4 -9.56 3.83 10.71
N GLN A 5 -10.16 2.65 10.81
CA GLN A 5 -9.54 1.38 10.42
C GLN A 5 -9.25 1.33 8.91
N THR A 6 -10.10 1.96 8.10
CA THR A 6 -9.91 2.09 6.65
C THR A 6 -8.69 2.93 6.30
N LEU A 7 -8.52 4.08 6.98
CA LEU A 7 -7.34 4.93 6.80
C LEU A 7 -6.08 4.24 7.30
N ALA A 8 -6.10 3.68 8.51
CA ALA A 8 -4.96 2.99 9.11
C ALA A 8 -4.53 1.75 8.30
N GLY A 9 -5.49 0.94 7.85
CA GLY A 9 -5.23 -0.21 6.98
C GLY A 9 -4.63 0.22 5.64
N GLY A 10 -5.21 1.24 5.00
CA GLY A 10 -4.69 1.77 3.73
C GLY A 10 -3.28 2.32 3.84
N SER A 11 -3.01 3.15 4.85
CA SER A 11 -1.67 3.71 5.08
C SER A 11 -0.64 2.62 5.37
N ALA A 12 -0.98 1.63 6.21
CA ALA A 12 -0.10 0.50 6.50
C ALA A 12 0.18 -0.32 5.24
N THR A 13 -0.83 -0.56 4.40
CA THR A 13 -0.66 -1.29 3.14
C THR A 13 0.25 -0.53 2.18
N GLY A 14 0.09 0.79 2.08
CA GLY A 14 0.98 1.64 1.30
C GLY A 14 2.43 1.63 1.78
N VAL A 15 2.66 1.68 3.10
CA VAL A 15 4.00 1.56 3.71
C VAL A 15 4.64 0.21 3.40
N VAL A 16 3.91 -0.89 3.58
CA VAL A 16 4.42 -2.25 3.29
C VAL A 16 4.76 -2.37 1.81
N LEU A 17 3.88 -1.90 0.92
CA LEU A 17 4.11 -1.90 -0.52
C LEU A 17 5.38 -1.12 -0.89
N ALA A 18 5.52 0.11 -0.41
CA ALA A 18 6.71 0.93 -0.69
C ALA A 18 8.00 0.34 -0.11
N THR A 19 7.90 -0.34 1.03
CA THR A 19 9.04 -1.07 1.62
C THR A 19 9.46 -2.23 0.72
N LEU A 20 8.52 -3.02 0.21
CA LEU A 20 8.82 -4.10 -0.73
C LEU A 20 9.47 -3.58 -2.02
N VAL A 21 8.97 -2.47 -2.55
CA VAL A 21 9.57 -1.79 -3.72
C VAL A 21 11.00 -1.32 -3.41
N SER A 22 11.20 -0.70 -2.25
CA SER A 22 12.51 -0.23 -1.79
C SER A 22 13.51 -1.38 -1.63
N LEU A 23 13.07 -2.55 -1.15
CA LEU A 23 13.93 -3.73 -1.02
C LEU A 23 14.45 -4.22 -2.38
N ILE A 24 13.64 -4.16 -3.43
CA ILE A 24 14.07 -4.51 -4.79
C ILE A 24 15.17 -3.55 -5.27
N MET A 25 15.04 -2.25 -4.96
CA MET A 25 16.04 -1.24 -5.33
C MET A 25 17.37 -1.41 -4.60
N ILE A 26 17.37 -1.92 -3.36
CA ILE A 26 18.60 -2.20 -2.60
C ILE A 26 19.28 -3.48 -3.11
N MET A 27 18.50 -4.53 -3.37
CA MET A 27 19.01 -5.85 -3.76
C MET A 27 19.48 -5.90 -5.23
N GLY A 28 20.11 -4.82 -5.73
CA GLY A 28 20.50 -4.62 -7.12
C GLY A 28 20.85 -5.92 -7.86
N GLY A 29 20.15 -6.19 -8.96
CA GLY A 29 20.23 -7.46 -9.70
C GLY A 29 18.96 -8.32 -9.66
N LEU A 30 17.93 -7.94 -8.89
CA LEU A 30 16.56 -8.48 -9.04
C LEU A 30 15.78 -7.79 -10.16
N GLU A 31 16.48 -7.43 -11.24
CA GLU A 31 15.83 -6.92 -12.44
C GLU A 31 15.04 -8.07 -13.06
N PRO A 32 13.72 -7.94 -13.17
CA PRO A 32 12.92 -9.00 -13.76
C PRO A 32 13.43 -9.24 -15.19
N PRO A 33 13.68 -10.50 -15.60
CA PRO A 33 14.32 -10.81 -16.88
C PRO A 33 13.45 -10.43 -18.10
N SER A 34 12.22 -10.01 -17.86
CA SER A 34 11.28 -9.51 -18.87
C SER A 34 10.29 -8.54 -18.23
N ALA A 35 9.65 -7.71 -19.07
CA ALA A 35 8.55 -6.85 -18.65
C ALA A 35 7.39 -7.64 -18.01
N GLY A 36 7.10 -8.85 -18.52
CA GLY A 36 6.08 -9.72 -17.94
C GLY A 36 6.43 -10.18 -16.52
N ALA A 37 7.70 -10.53 -16.28
CA ALA A 37 8.18 -10.86 -14.94
C ALA A 37 8.09 -9.65 -13.99
N ALA A 38 8.38 -8.44 -14.48
CA ALA A 38 8.25 -7.22 -13.67
C ALA A 38 6.80 -6.99 -13.24
N ILE A 39 5.86 -7.08 -14.18
CA ILE A 39 4.43 -6.97 -13.92
C ILE A 39 4.00 -8.01 -12.89
N ALA A 40 4.44 -9.26 -13.01
CA ALA A 40 4.12 -10.31 -12.06
C ALA A 40 4.63 -10.01 -10.64
N VAL A 41 5.87 -9.50 -10.51
CA VAL A 41 6.45 -9.10 -9.22
C VAL A 41 5.65 -7.94 -8.61
N PHE A 42 5.32 -6.90 -9.39
CA PHE A 42 4.54 -5.78 -8.90
C PHE A 42 3.13 -6.18 -8.46
N ILE A 43 2.44 -7.02 -9.24
CA ILE A 43 1.15 -7.61 -8.87
C ILE A 43 1.30 -8.41 -7.57
N GLY A 44 2.36 -9.22 -7.47
CA GLY A 44 2.68 -9.97 -6.25
C GLY A 44 2.82 -9.07 -5.03
N MET A 45 3.55 -7.95 -5.15
CA MET A 45 3.74 -7.00 -4.05
C MET A 45 2.44 -6.29 -3.64
N ILE A 46 1.57 -5.95 -4.59
CA ILE A 46 0.24 -5.39 -4.32
C ILE A 46 -0.54 -6.35 -3.42
N PHE A 47 -0.69 -7.62 -3.83
CA PHE A 47 -1.42 -8.61 -3.04
C PHE A 47 -0.73 -8.93 -1.71
N LEU A 48 0.59 -9.09 -1.72
CA LEU A 48 1.39 -9.41 -0.54
C LEU A 48 1.28 -8.29 0.51
N SER A 49 1.33 -7.03 0.11
CA SER A 49 1.20 -5.90 1.03
C SER A 49 -0.18 -5.87 1.71
N ALA A 50 -1.26 -6.00 0.93
CA ALA A 50 -2.62 -6.04 1.45
C ALA A 50 -2.86 -7.24 2.37
N TYR A 51 -2.38 -8.42 1.97
CA TYR A 51 -2.49 -9.64 2.77
C TYR A 51 -1.68 -9.56 4.06
N SER A 52 -0.46 -9.03 4.01
CA SER A 52 0.41 -8.90 5.18
C SER A 52 -0.22 -8.00 6.24
N VAL A 53 -0.73 -6.83 5.84
CA VAL A 53 -1.43 -5.92 6.76
C VAL A 53 -2.65 -6.59 7.37
N LYS A 54 -3.46 -7.29 6.57
CA LYS A 54 -4.59 -8.05 7.11
C LYS A 54 -4.15 -9.07 8.15
N LYS A 55 -3.18 -9.91 7.80
CA LYS A 55 -2.73 -10.99 8.67
C LYS A 55 -2.10 -10.46 9.96
N ILE A 56 -1.29 -9.41 9.88
CA ILE A 56 -0.67 -8.76 11.05
C ILE A 56 -1.74 -8.13 11.94
N SER A 57 -2.65 -7.32 11.39
CA SER A 57 -3.72 -6.69 12.17
C SER A 57 -4.61 -7.71 12.90
N GLN A 58 -4.95 -8.83 12.23
CA GLN A 58 -5.68 -9.93 12.84
C GLN A 58 -4.87 -10.63 13.93
N SER A 59 -3.59 -10.92 13.67
CA SER A 59 -2.72 -11.62 14.63
C SER A 59 -2.44 -10.80 15.89
N MET A 60 -2.41 -9.47 15.77
CA MET A 60 -2.20 -8.57 16.91
C MET A 60 -3.51 -8.17 17.61
N GLY A 61 -4.66 -8.63 17.11
CA GLY A 61 -5.97 -8.30 17.67
C GLY A 61 -6.37 -6.83 17.50
N TRP A 62 -5.76 -6.10 16.56
CA TRP A 62 -6.00 -4.66 16.40
C TRP A 62 -7.32 -4.36 15.67
N PHE A 63 -7.53 -4.98 14.51
CA PHE A 63 -8.74 -4.86 13.70
C PHE A 63 -8.72 -5.90 12.57
N ASP A 64 -9.87 -6.12 11.92
CA ASP A 64 -9.99 -7.02 10.76
C ASP A 64 -10.21 -6.24 9.45
N PRO A 65 -9.13 -5.89 8.73
CA PRO A 65 -9.29 -5.16 7.49
C PRO A 65 -9.77 -6.03 6.33
N SER A 66 -10.54 -5.40 5.45
CA SER A 66 -11.09 -6.05 4.26
C SER A 66 -10.09 -6.01 3.11
N LEU A 67 -9.73 -7.18 2.56
CA LEU A 67 -8.91 -7.25 1.33
C LEU A 67 -9.61 -6.60 0.13
N LYS A 68 -10.94 -6.56 0.12
CA LYS A 68 -11.72 -5.85 -0.90
C LYS A 68 -11.46 -4.34 -0.91
N VAL A 69 -10.93 -3.81 0.20
CA VAL A 69 -10.53 -2.40 0.35
C VAL A 69 -9.02 -2.27 0.14
N LEU A 70 -8.22 -3.10 0.83
CA LEU A 70 -6.76 -2.96 0.81
C LEU A 70 -6.14 -3.22 -0.57
N ILE A 71 -6.68 -4.17 -1.35
CA ILE A 71 -6.15 -4.47 -2.68
C ILE A 71 -6.31 -3.26 -3.62
N PRO A 72 -7.51 -2.68 -3.82
CA PRO A 72 -7.65 -1.44 -4.61
C PRO A 72 -6.74 -0.30 -4.12
N VAL A 73 -6.63 -0.10 -2.81
CA VAL A 73 -5.76 0.94 -2.23
C VAL A 73 -4.30 0.69 -2.58
N SER A 74 -3.80 -0.54 -2.42
CA SER A 74 -2.42 -0.90 -2.82
C SER A 74 -2.20 -0.73 -4.32
N THR A 75 -3.16 -1.11 -5.16
CA THR A 75 -3.06 -0.96 -6.61
C THR A 75 -2.94 0.50 -7.01
N MET A 76 -3.81 1.38 -6.49
CA MET A 76 -3.77 2.81 -6.81
C MET A 76 -2.54 3.50 -6.22
N THR A 77 -2.11 3.09 -5.03
CA THR A 77 -0.85 3.55 -4.41
C THR A 77 0.37 3.10 -5.20
N PHE A 78 0.32 1.92 -5.81
CA PHE A 78 1.37 1.47 -6.69
C PHE A 78 1.43 2.34 -7.96
N ILE A 79 0.30 2.49 -8.66
CA ILE A 79 0.26 3.16 -9.97
C ILE A 79 0.57 4.65 -9.88
N LEU A 80 -0.05 5.37 -8.94
CA LEU A 80 -0.14 6.84 -9.03
C LEU A 80 0.88 7.62 -8.19
N PRO A 81 1.39 7.10 -7.06
CA PRO A 81 2.60 7.67 -6.45
C PRO A 81 3.87 6.81 -6.54
N LEU A 82 3.82 5.48 -6.51
CA LEU A 82 5.06 4.67 -6.38
C LEU A 82 5.74 4.33 -7.70
N LEU A 83 5.00 3.98 -8.74
CA LEU A 83 5.58 3.52 -10.01
C LEU A 83 6.53 4.57 -10.59
N GLY A 84 6.02 5.79 -10.81
CA GLY A 84 6.82 6.90 -11.35
C GLY A 84 7.99 7.28 -10.46
N ALA A 85 7.78 7.36 -9.14
CA ALA A 85 8.84 7.72 -8.19
C ALA A 85 9.96 6.67 -8.15
N THR A 86 9.63 5.39 -8.31
CA THR A 86 10.62 4.30 -8.33
C THR A 86 11.48 4.34 -9.59
N PHE A 87 10.86 4.52 -10.77
CA PHE A 87 11.61 4.62 -12.04
C PHE A 87 12.39 5.93 -12.19
N GLY A 88 11.93 7.01 -11.54
CA GLY A 88 12.60 8.32 -11.54
C GLY A 88 13.61 8.52 -10.41
N ALA A 89 13.77 7.55 -9.52
CA ALA A 89 14.66 7.66 -8.37
C ALA A 89 16.14 7.75 -8.81
N PRO A 90 16.91 8.72 -8.31
CA PRO A 90 18.29 8.92 -8.76
C PRO A 90 19.26 7.86 -8.22
N ASN A 91 18.92 7.22 -7.10
CA ASN A 91 19.73 6.23 -6.39
C ASN A 91 18.87 5.43 -5.39
N SER A 92 19.52 4.55 -4.62
CA SER A 92 18.90 3.77 -3.55
C SER A 92 19.37 4.22 -2.15
N ASP A 93 19.77 5.50 -2.01
CA ASP A 93 20.22 6.04 -0.72
C ASP A 93 19.05 6.13 0.27
N PHE A 94 19.35 6.14 1.56
CA PHE A 94 18.34 6.14 2.63
C PHE A 94 17.27 7.24 2.46
N THR A 95 17.66 8.45 2.06
CA THR A 95 16.72 9.56 1.83
C THR A 95 15.71 9.24 0.72
N THR A 96 16.17 8.65 -0.38
CA THR A 96 15.32 8.25 -1.52
C THR A 96 14.34 7.16 -1.10
N LEU A 97 14.82 6.15 -0.38
CA LEU A 97 13.97 5.05 0.11
C LEU A 97 12.94 5.54 1.14
N ALA A 98 13.36 6.41 2.08
CA ALA A 98 12.46 7.02 3.05
C ALA A 98 11.37 7.85 2.36
N PHE A 99 11.72 8.56 1.28
CA PHE A 99 10.76 9.29 0.47
C PHE A 99 9.75 8.36 -0.23
N LEU A 100 10.19 7.22 -0.77
CA LEU A 100 9.28 6.22 -1.33
C LEU A 100 8.32 5.66 -0.28
N VAL A 101 8.80 5.37 0.93
CA VAL A 101 7.96 4.91 2.04
C VAL A 101 6.93 5.98 2.43
N LEU A 102 7.34 7.25 2.48
CA LEU A 102 6.42 8.36 2.72
C LEU A 102 5.36 8.47 1.61
N LEU A 103 5.74 8.31 0.34
CA LEU A 103 4.79 8.27 -0.77
C LEU A 103 3.82 7.09 -0.68
N GLY A 104 4.31 5.92 -0.26
CA GLY A 104 3.47 4.76 0.04
C GLY A 104 2.44 5.07 1.12
N LEU A 105 2.89 5.67 2.23
CA LEU A 105 2.02 6.09 3.33
C LEU A 105 0.94 7.07 2.86
N LEU A 106 1.35 8.15 2.19
CA LEU A 106 0.44 9.19 1.71
C LEU A 106 -0.52 8.66 0.64
N GLY A 107 -0.04 7.84 -0.28
CA GLY A 107 -0.87 7.16 -1.27
C GLY A 107 -1.91 6.25 -0.62
N GLY A 108 -1.49 5.45 0.37
CA GLY A 108 -2.38 4.58 1.12
C GLY A 108 -3.48 5.35 1.85
N ILE A 109 -3.16 6.51 2.44
CA ILE A 109 -4.16 7.40 3.04
C ILE A 109 -5.09 7.96 1.97
N PHE A 110 -4.53 8.56 0.92
CA PHE A 110 -5.28 9.26 -0.12
C PHE A 110 -6.30 8.35 -0.80
N TRP A 111 -5.88 7.15 -1.21
CA TRP A 111 -6.77 6.20 -1.89
C TRP A 111 -7.77 5.52 -0.96
N SER A 112 -7.56 5.57 0.35
CA SER A 112 -8.55 5.16 1.34
C SER A 112 -9.64 6.21 1.58
N LEU A 113 -9.43 7.49 1.22
CA LEU A 113 -10.38 8.57 1.53
C LEU A 113 -11.80 8.33 1.01
N PRO A 114 -12.04 7.90 -0.24
CA PRO A 114 -13.41 7.68 -0.71
C PRO A 114 -14.16 6.62 0.10
N ILE A 115 -13.45 5.56 0.49
CA ILE A 115 -14.00 4.42 1.23
C ILE A 115 -14.23 4.80 2.70
N ALA A 116 -13.25 5.49 3.31
CA ALA A 116 -13.36 5.99 4.67
C ALA A 116 -14.48 7.04 4.79
N GLY A 117 -14.58 7.95 3.82
CA GLY A 117 -15.64 8.95 3.75
C GLY A 117 -17.03 8.32 3.63
N TRP A 118 -17.17 7.28 2.80
CA TRP A 118 -18.40 6.51 2.72
C TRP A 118 -18.74 5.82 4.05
N ALA A 119 -17.77 5.14 4.67
CA ALA A 119 -17.97 4.48 5.96
C ALA A 119 -18.39 5.47 7.06
N TYR A 120 -17.73 6.62 7.14
CA TYR A 120 -18.08 7.70 8.08
C TYR A 120 -19.51 8.20 7.85
N TYR A 121 -19.86 8.50 6.59
CA TYR A 121 -21.18 8.98 6.23
C TYR A 121 -22.29 7.98 6.56
N SER A 122 -22.10 6.70 6.22
CA SER A 122 -23.04 5.62 6.54
C SER A 122 -23.23 5.47 8.05
N SER A 123 -22.15 5.53 8.83
CA SER A 123 -22.22 5.40 10.31
C SER A 123 -22.95 6.56 11.00
N THR A 124 -23.00 7.75 10.36
CA THR A 124 -23.67 8.92 10.91
C THR A 124 -25.18 8.91 10.63
N ARG A 125 -25.62 8.17 9.61
CA ARG A 125 -27.04 8.11 9.18
C ARG A 125 -27.82 6.94 9.77
N ASP A 126 -27.17 5.81 9.99
CA ASP A 126 -27.72 4.66 10.70
C ASP A 126 -26.85 4.37 11.93
N PRO A 127 -26.98 5.14 13.01
CA PRO A 127 -26.41 4.75 14.29
C PRO A 127 -27.19 3.52 14.77
N GLN A 128 -26.63 2.32 14.57
CA GLN A 128 -27.11 1.11 15.23
C GLN A 128 -26.96 1.23 16.75
#